data_AF-A0A437J3U4-F1
#
_entry.id   AF-A0A437J3U4-F1
#
_cell.length_a   1.000
_cell.length_b   1.000
_cell.length_c   1.000
_cell.angle_alpha   90.00
_cell.angle_beta   90.00
_cell.angle_gamma   90.00
#
_symmetry.space_group_name_H-M   'P 1'
#
loop_
_entity.id
_entity.type
_entity.pdbx_description
1 polymer ?
#
loop_
_entity_poly.entity_id
_entity_poly.type
_entity_poly.pdbx_seq_one_letter_code
_entity_poly.pdbx_strand_id
1 'polypeptide(L)'
;MVFTFQPPLLAGLSGYVAEMTSALLGADLGLPTTHIDDHAAYIGSWLAVLREDSRAIMTAAAKAESAAGYLLRATGLAASETAEEKIRAAA
;
A
#
# COMPACT_ATOMS: atom_id res chain seq x y z
N MET A 1 16.81 0.35 12.42
CA MET A 1 15.86 -0.66 12.91
C MET A 1 15.21 -1.26 11.67
N VAL A 2 15.66 -2.45 11.25
CA VAL A 2 15.25 -3.08 9.99
C VAL A 2 13.95 -3.83 10.25
N PHE A 3 12.85 -3.36 9.66
CA PHE A 3 11.57 -4.09 9.67
C PHE A 3 11.63 -5.21 8.62
N THR A 4 12.23 -6.35 8.94
CA THR A 4 12.07 -7.56 8.13
C THR A 4 10.70 -8.18 8.41
N PHE A 5 9.63 -7.64 7.83
CA PHE A 5 8.36 -8.35 7.71
C PHE A 5 8.45 -9.32 6.54
N GLN A 6 9.32 -10.33 6.66
CA GLN A 6 9.31 -11.49 5.78
C GLN A 6 8.63 -12.64 6.56
N PRO A 7 7.29 -12.67 6.65
CA PRO A 7 6.62 -13.81 7.24
C PRO A 7 6.92 -15.05 6.38
N PRO A 8 7.05 -16.24 7.01
CA PRO A 8 7.40 -17.46 6.29
C PRO A 8 6.22 -17.84 5.39
N LEU A 9 6.30 -17.52 4.10
CA LEU A 9 5.70 -18.18 2.92
C LEU A 9 4.24 -18.71 2.99
N LEU A 10 3.43 -18.36 3.99
CA LEU A 10 2.12 -18.95 4.26
C LEU A 10 0.98 -17.92 4.31
N ALA A 11 1.27 -16.64 4.07
CA ALA A 11 0.28 -15.57 4.21
C ALA A 11 -0.38 -15.15 2.88
N GLY A 12 -0.07 -15.81 1.76
CA GLY A 12 -0.63 -15.50 0.44
C GLY A 12 -0.50 -14.01 0.09
N LEU A 13 -1.59 -13.39 -0.37
CA LEU A 13 -1.62 -11.96 -0.75
C LEU A 13 -1.58 -10.98 0.44
N SER A 14 -1.74 -11.44 1.68
CA SER A 14 -1.97 -10.52 2.82
C SER A 14 -0.76 -9.66 3.19
N GLY A 15 0.47 -10.16 3.02
CA GLY A 15 1.68 -9.37 3.20
C GLY A 15 1.76 -8.20 2.21
N TYR A 16 1.42 -8.46 0.95
CA TYR A 16 1.40 -7.43 -0.11
C TYR A 16 0.29 -6.39 0.10
N VAL A 17 -0.88 -6.83 0.56
CA VAL A 17 -1.97 -5.91 0.94
C VAL A 17 -1.50 -4.97 2.04
N ALA A 18 -0.85 -5.49 3.08
CA ALA A 18 -0.37 -4.69 4.21
C ALA A 18 0.72 -3.68 3.78
N GLU A 19 1.67 -4.10 2.96
CA GLU A 19 2.73 -3.24 2.43
C GLU A 19 2.16 -2.11 1.56
N MET A 20 1.27 -2.44 0.63
CA MET A 20 0.58 -1.46 -0.22
C MET A 20 -0.29 -0.50 0.60
N THR A 21 -1.01 -0.98 1.63
CA THR A 21 -1.78 -0.12 2.53
C THR A 21 -0.87 0.85 3.28
N SER A 22 0.27 0.38 3.80
CA SER A 22 1.24 1.26 4.47
C SER A 22 1.80 2.33 3.51
N ALA A 23 2.06 1.98 2.26
CA ALA A 23 2.53 2.92 1.25
C ALA A 23 1.46 3.98 0.89
N LEU A 24 0.21 3.55 0.70
CA LEU A 24 -0.92 4.46 0.43
C LEU A 24 -1.16 5.42 1.60
N LEU A 25 -1.16 4.92 2.84
CA LEU A 25 -1.26 5.77 4.03
C LEU A 25 -0.08 6.73 4.16
N GLY A 26 1.13 6.25 3.87
CA GLY A 26 2.32 7.09 3.87
C GLY A 26 2.20 8.26 2.88
N ALA A 27 1.67 7.99 1.69
CA ALA A 27 1.40 9.02 0.68
C ALA A 27 0.33 10.02 1.15
N ASP A 28 -0.81 9.53 1.65
CA ASP A 28 -1.94 10.39 2.08
C ASP A 28 -1.59 11.24 3.31
N LEU A 29 -0.71 10.76 4.19
CA LEU A 29 -0.26 11.47 5.39
C LEU A 29 1.01 12.31 5.15
N GLY A 30 1.57 12.29 3.93
CA GLY A 30 2.79 13.04 3.60
C GLY A 30 4.05 12.54 4.31
N LEU A 31 4.12 11.25 4.63
CA LEU A 31 5.29 10.66 5.28
C LEU A 31 6.49 10.57 4.31
N PRO A 32 7.73 10.82 4.78
CA PRO A 32 8.91 10.72 3.94
C PRO A 32 9.13 9.29 3.44
N THR A 33 9.42 9.13 2.14
CA THR A 33 9.65 7.84 1.46
C THR A 33 11.13 7.44 1.38
N THR A 34 12.02 8.26 1.94
CA THR A 34 13.49 8.20 1.78
C THR A 34 14.20 7.03 2.46
N HIS A 35 13.48 6.04 3.02
CA HIS A 35 14.06 4.96 3.83
C HIS A 35 13.87 3.54 3.27
N ILE A 36 13.46 3.38 2.01
CA ILE A 36 13.22 2.03 1.46
C ILE A 36 14.49 1.48 0.78
N ASP A 37 15.48 1.16 1.59
CA ASP A 37 16.72 0.48 1.16
C ASP A 37 16.55 -1.04 1.22
N ASP A 38 15.62 -1.64 0.44
CA ASP A 38 15.67 -3.07 0.03
C ASP A 38 14.50 -3.45 -0.91
N HIS A 39 14.57 -3.06 -2.18
CA HIS A 39 13.48 -3.31 -3.16
C HIS A 39 13.59 -4.60 -3.98
N ALA A 40 14.73 -5.30 -3.90
CA ALA A 40 15.00 -6.42 -4.82
C ALA A 40 14.53 -7.78 -4.28
N ALA A 41 14.49 -7.95 -2.95
CA ALA A 41 14.26 -9.24 -2.31
C ALA A 41 12.86 -9.84 -2.58
N TYR A 42 11.86 -9.01 -2.86
CA TYR A 42 10.49 -9.46 -3.10
C TYR A 42 10.16 -9.72 -4.58
N ILE A 43 10.95 -9.23 -5.55
CA ILE A 43 10.61 -9.39 -6.99
C ILE A 43 10.44 -10.87 -7.37
N GLY A 44 11.27 -11.76 -6.81
CA GLY A 44 11.15 -13.20 -7.02
C GLY A 44 9.82 -13.78 -6.51
N SER A 45 9.34 -13.35 -5.34
CA SER A 45 8.07 -13.82 -4.78
C SER A 45 6.86 -13.25 -5.55
N TRP A 46 6.93 -12.01 -6.04
CA TRP A 46 5.89 -11.43 -6.91
C TRP A 46 5.78 -12.18 -8.23
N LEU A 47 6.92 -12.55 -8.85
CA LEU A 47 6.93 -13.31 -10.10
C LEU A 47 6.32 -14.72 -9.92
N ALA A 48 6.53 -15.36 -8.77
CA ALA A 48 5.89 -16.65 -8.47
C ALA A 48 4.36 -16.51 -8.36
N VAL A 49 3.89 -15.53 -7.59
CA VAL A 49 2.45 -15.27 -7.41
C VAL A 49 1.77 -14.87 -8.72
N LEU A 50 2.40 -14.03 -9.54
CA LEU A 50 1.88 -13.62 -10.85
C LEU A 50 1.78 -14.76 -11.87
N ARG A 51 2.66 -15.74 -11.79
CA ARG A 51 2.61 -16.94 -12.64
C ARG A 51 1.41 -17.83 -12.29
N GLU A 52 1.02 -17.87 -11.02
CA GLU A 52 -0.15 -18.62 -10.56
C GLU A 52 -1.45 -17.84 -10.81
N ASP A 53 -1.45 -16.53 -10.53
CA ASP A 53 -2.57 -15.64 -10.75
C ASP A 53 -2.13 -14.25 -11.24
N SER A 54 -2.33 -14.00 -12.54
CA SER A 54 -2.04 -12.70 -13.17
C SER A 54 -2.81 -11.52 -12.56
N ARG A 55 -3.92 -11.76 -11.86
CA ARG A 55 -4.78 -10.72 -11.25
C ARG A 55 -4.44 -10.47 -9.78
N ALA A 56 -3.55 -11.28 -9.19
CA ALA A 56 -3.13 -11.20 -7.81
C ALA A 56 -2.77 -9.78 -7.35
N ILE A 57 -2.00 -9.05 -8.17
CA ILE A 57 -1.57 -7.69 -7.88
C ILE A 57 -2.76 -6.74 -7.81
N MET A 58 -3.67 -6.81 -8.78
CA MET A 58 -4.85 -5.96 -8.82
C MET A 58 -5.78 -6.26 -7.64
N THR A 59 -5.91 -7.53 -7.27
CA THR A 59 -6.68 -7.94 -6.09
C THR A 59 -6.04 -7.45 -4.79
N ALA A 60 -4.71 -7.52 -4.66
CA ALA A 60 -4.01 -6.98 -3.50
C ALA A 60 -4.15 -5.46 -3.42
N ALA A 61 -4.00 -4.75 -4.54
CA ALA A 61 -4.15 -3.30 -4.62
C ALA A 61 -5.56 -2.84 -4.24
N ALA A 62 -6.61 -3.47 -4.78
CA ALA A 62 -8.00 -3.11 -4.46
C ALA A 62 -8.33 -3.34 -2.97
N LYS A 63 -7.80 -4.42 -2.37
CA LYS A 63 -7.93 -4.65 -0.92
C LYS A 63 -7.15 -3.62 -0.12
N ALA A 64 -5.96 -3.26 -0.57
CA ALA A 64 -5.11 -2.28 0.11
C ALA A 64 -5.74 -0.88 0.11
N GLU A 65 -6.33 -0.47 -1.01
CA GLU A 65 -7.08 0.79 -1.16
C GLU A 65 -8.29 0.83 -0.22
N SER A 66 -9.09 -0.23 -0.19
CA SER A 66 -10.23 -0.34 0.72
C SER A 66 -9.81 -0.25 2.20
N ALA A 67 -8.73 -0.92 2.57
CA ALA A 67 -8.17 -0.88 3.92
C ALA A 67 -7.62 0.51 4.29
N ALA A 68 -6.85 1.14 3.40
CA ALA A 68 -6.33 2.49 3.62
C ALA A 68 -7.48 3.50 3.79
N GLY A 69 -8.47 3.47 2.89
CA GLY A 69 -9.65 4.33 2.96
C GLY A 69 -10.47 4.10 4.24
N TYR A 70 -10.60 2.85 4.71
CA TYR A 70 -11.22 2.57 5.99
C TYR A 70 -10.45 3.22 7.15
N LEU A 71 -9.13 3.06 7.21
CA LEU A 71 -8.30 3.61 8.28
C LEU A 71 -8.33 5.13 8.32
N LEU A 72 -8.26 5.79 7.17
CA LEU A 72 -8.34 7.25 7.07
C LEU A 72 -9.70 7.77 7.55
N ARG A 73 -10.80 7.13 7.14
CA ARG A 73 -12.14 7.51 7.63
C ARG A 73 -12.31 7.23 9.12
N ALA A 74 -11.84 6.08 9.61
CA ALA A 74 -11.96 5.68 11.01
C ALA A 74 -11.16 6.58 11.96
N THR A 75 -10.06 7.15 11.48
CA THR A 75 -9.20 8.06 12.25
C THR A 75 -9.54 9.54 12.06
N GLY A 76 -10.48 9.87 11.16
CA GLY A 76 -10.79 11.26 10.79
C GLY A 76 -9.66 11.96 10.02
N LEU A 77 -8.69 11.20 9.49
CA LEU A 77 -7.55 11.68 8.70
C LEU A 77 -7.81 11.62 7.19
N ALA A 78 -8.99 11.15 6.76
CA ALA A 78 -9.39 11.29 5.37
C ALA A 78 -9.28 12.76 4.98
N ALA A 79 -8.61 13.03 3.86
CA ALA A 79 -8.36 14.39 3.38
C ALA A 79 -9.64 15.23 3.51
N SER A 80 -9.60 16.27 4.36
CA SER A 80 -10.73 17.19 4.43
C SER A 80 -10.86 17.88 3.08
N GLU A 81 -12.11 18.11 2.65
CA GLU A 81 -12.55 18.67 1.35
C GLU A 81 -11.62 19.74 0.74
N THR A 82 -10.90 20.49 1.57
CA THR A 82 -9.78 21.38 1.26
C THR A 82 -8.72 20.88 0.26
N ALA A 83 -8.37 19.58 0.21
CA ALA A 83 -7.38 19.09 -0.76
C ALA A 83 -8.00 18.92 -2.15
N GLU A 84 -9.21 18.37 -2.22
CA GLU A 84 -9.98 18.24 -3.47
C GLU A 84 -10.41 19.62 -4.02
N GLU A 85 -10.74 20.56 -3.14
CA GLU A 85 -11.07 21.94 -3.50
C GLU A 85 -9.86 22.70 -4.08
N LYS A 86 -8.65 22.47 -3.55
CA LYS A 86 -7.41 23.03 -4.13
C LYS A 86 -7.08 22.46 -5.51
N ILE A 87 -7.36 21.18 -5.75
CA ILE A 87 -7.16 20.55 -7.07
C ILE A 87 -8.20 21.07 -8.06
N ARG A 88 -9.47 21.21 -7.64
CA ARG A 88 -10.54 21.76 -8.49
C ARG A 88 -10.37 23.24 -8.80
N ALA A 89 -9.82 24.03 -7.87
CA ALA A 89 -9.55 25.46 -8.10
C ALA A 89 -8.33 25.72 -9.00
N ALA A 90 -7.47 24.71 -9.20
CA ALA A 90 -6.29 24.79 -10.04
C ALA A 90 -6.50 24.25 -11.47
N ALA A 91 -7.70 23.73 -11.80
CA ALA A 91 -8.10 23.22 -13.11
C ALA A 91 -9.07 24.19 -13.80
#